data_AF-A0A373FLM7-F1
#
_entry.id   AF-A0A373FLM7-F1
#
_cell.length_a   1.000
_cell.length_b   1.000
_cell.length_c   1.000
_cell.angle_alpha   90.00
_cell.angle_beta   90.00
_cell.angle_gamma   90.00
#
_symmetry.space_group_name_H-M   'P 1'
#
loop_
_entity.id
_entity.type
_entity.pdbx_description
1 polymer ?
#
loop_
_entity_poly.entity_id
_entity_poly.type
_entity_poly.pdbx_seq_one_letter_code
_entity_poly.pdbx_strand_id
1 'polypeptide(L)'
;MKVLDLHCPAGHVFEGWFASEDDFQSQRQRQLVQCPVCGDSEVTKRLSAPRINLGAQPPKAAPAPKPALAPAVPAAIPAAQMPEISSEAREQLHAMQSAWMQWSRKVAENTENVGKHFAEEARRMHYGEVEDRAIRGQTSTEEALELLEEGIAVVPLALPETSNGEGSGTLQ
;
A
#
# COMPACT_ATOMS: atom_id res chain seq x y z
N MET A 1 18.96 -9.08 -12.69
CA MET A 1 17.90 -8.93 -11.67
C MET A 1 18.52 -8.32 -10.42
N LYS A 2 18.05 -7.15 -10.00
CA LYS A 2 18.47 -6.44 -8.79
C LYS A 2 17.22 -6.11 -7.98
N VAL A 3 17.29 -6.35 -6.67
CA VAL A 3 16.29 -5.89 -5.71
C VAL A 3 16.82 -4.60 -5.09
N LEU A 4 16.01 -3.55 -5.11
CA LEU A 4 16.35 -2.25 -4.54
C LEU A 4 15.34 -1.89 -3.46
N ASP A 5 15.83 -1.41 -2.32
CA ASP A 5 15.01 -0.74 -1.30
C ASP A 5 14.67 0.67 -1.75
N LEU A 6 13.39 0.96 -1.89
CA LEU A 6 12.87 2.22 -2.39
C LEU A 6 12.01 2.90 -1.31
N HIS A 7 11.88 4.23 -1.43
CA HIS A 7 10.92 4.99 -0.66
C HIS A 7 10.37 6.19 -1.45
N CYS A 8 9.16 6.62 -1.10
CA CYS A 8 8.56 7.85 -1.62
C CYS A 8 8.66 9.01 -0.59
N PRO A 9 8.38 10.27 -0.97
CA PRO A 9 8.36 11.44 -0.08
C PRO A 9 7.47 11.28 1.15
N ALA A 10 6.39 10.49 1.04
CA ALA A 10 5.52 10.16 2.18
C ALA A 10 6.14 9.16 3.17
N GLY A 11 7.35 8.65 2.91
CA GLY A 11 8.09 7.75 3.81
C GLY A 11 7.72 6.27 3.69
N HIS A 12 6.87 5.88 2.73
CA HIS A 12 6.56 4.46 2.50
C HIS A 12 7.78 3.75 1.93
N VAL A 13 8.16 2.63 2.53
CA VAL A 13 9.29 1.79 2.10
C VAL A 13 8.75 0.56 1.38
N PHE A 14 9.33 0.23 0.24
CA PHE A 14 8.97 -0.96 -0.54
C PHE A 14 10.15 -1.44 -1.38
N GLU A 15 10.08 -2.69 -1.86
CA GLU A 15 11.11 -3.29 -2.69
C GLU A 15 10.71 -3.26 -4.17
N GLY A 16 11.68 -2.99 -5.05
CA GLY A 16 11.50 -3.04 -6.50
C GLY A 16 12.47 -4.00 -7.18
N TRP A 17 11.97 -4.77 -8.13
CA TRP A 17 12.73 -5.78 -8.88
C TRP A 17 13.01 -5.25 -10.28
N PHE A 18 14.28 -5.02 -10.59
CA PHE A 18 14.72 -4.42 -11.85
C PHE A 18 15.73 -5.29 -12.58
N ALA A 19 15.82 -5.16 -13.91
CA ALA A 19 16.81 -5.91 -14.68
C ALA A 19 18.24 -5.48 -14.30
N SER A 20 18.45 -4.17 -14.13
CA SER A 20 19.70 -3.50 -13.77
C SER A 20 19.44 -2.19 -12.99
N GLU A 21 20.50 -1.48 -12.58
CA GLU A 21 20.35 -0.15 -11.96
C GLU A 21 19.95 0.90 -13.02
N ASP A 22 20.54 0.85 -14.21
CA ASP A 22 20.18 1.73 -15.33
C ASP A 22 18.72 1.56 -15.76
N ASP A 23 18.19 0.33 -15.68
CA ASP A 23 16.78 0.04 -15.92
C ASP A 23 15.88 0.77 -14.92
N PHE A 24 16.19 0.69 -13.61
CA PHE A 24 15.50 1.47 -12.59
C PHE A 24 15.57 2.98 -12.88
N GLN A 25 16.75 3.52 -13.20
CA GLN A 25 16.91 4.95 -13.48
C GLN A 25 16.09 5.38 -14.71
N SER A 26 16.07 4.57 -15.77
CA SER A 26 15.29 4.81 -16.99
C SER A 26 13.79 4.77 -16.73
N GLN A 27 13.31 3.76 -16.00
CA GLN A 27 11.89 3.66 -15.63
C GLN A 27 11.46 4.80 -14.71
N ARG A 28 12.32 5.22 -13.78
CA ARG A 28 12.06 6.37 -12.89
C ARG A 28 11.99 7.68 -13.67
N GLN A 29 12.91 7.95 -14.60
CA GLN A 29 12.87 9.15 -15.45
C GLN A 29 11.59 9.22 -16.30
N ARG A 30 11.07 8.06 -16.70
CA ARG A 30 9.81 7.90 -17.43
C ARG A 30 8.57 7.85 -16.52
N GLN A 31 8.74 7.99 -15.20
CA GLN A 31 7.67 7.96 -14.20
C GLN A 31 6.86 6.63 -14.21
N LEU A 32 7.51 5.52 -14.58
CA LEU A 32 6.91 4.19 -14.60
C LEU A 32 7.05 3.45 -13.26
N VAL A 33 7.89 3.96 -12.37
CA VAL A 33 8.04 3.42 -11.00
C VAL A 33 7.17 4.22 -10.07
N GLN A 34 6.14 3.59 -9.50
CA GLN A 34 5.19 4.22 -8.58
C GLN A 34 5.23 3.54 -7.22
N CYS A 35 5.00 4.33 -6.17
CA CYS A 35 4.78 3.79 -4.84
C CYS A 35 3.49 2.97 -4.81
N PRO A 36 3.50 1.69 -4.39
CA PRO A 36 2.30 0.86 -4.34
C PRO A 36 1.30 1.31 -3.26
N VAL A 37 1.72 2.21 -2.36
CA VAL A 37 0.89 2.69 -1.24
C VAL A 37 0.14 3.97 -1.59
N CYS A 38 0.81 4.92 -2.25
CA CYS A 38 0.23 6.24 -2.52
C CYS A 38 0.20 6.63 -4.01
N GLY A 39 0.75 5.80 -4.90
CA GLY A 39 0.78 6.08 -6.34
C GLY A 39 1.78 7.16 -6.77
N ASP A 40 2.56 7.71 -5.84
CA ASP A 40 3.55 8.74 -6.16
C ASP A 40 4.70 8.18 -7.01
N SER A 41 5.04 8.87 -8.10
CA SER A 41 6.12 8.50 -9.02
C SER A 41 7.50 9.03 -8.59
N GLU A 42 7.55 9.89 -7.57
CA GLU A 42 8.78 10.43 -7.01
C GLU A 42 9.40 9.40 -6.05
N VAL A 43 9.97 8.34 -6.61
CA VAL A 43 10.55 7.23 -5.83
C VAL A 43 12.07 7.36 -5.79
N THR A 44 12.66 7.26 -4.60
CA THR A 44 14.11 7.33 -4.40
C THR A 44 14.66 6.07 -3.73
N LYS A 45 15.85 5.66 -4.16
CA LYS A 45 16.54 4.50 -3.60
C LYS A 45 17.05 4.83 -2.20
N ARG A 46 16.80 3.94 -1.24
CA ARG A 46 17.43 4.04 0.08
C ARG A 46 18.89 3.64 -0.04
N LEU A 47 19.77 4.44 0.57
CA LEU A 47 21.16 4.05 0.74
C LEU A 47 21.19 2.85 1.68
N SER A 48 21.63 1.70 1.18
CA SER A 48 21.90 0.54 2.02
C SER A 48 23.04 0.91 2.98
N ALA A 49 22.85 0.65 4.28
CA ALA A 49 23.87 0.93 5.28
C ALA A 49 25.19 0.22 4.89
N PRO A 50 26.33 0.92 4.80
CA PRO A 50 27.59 0.29 4.44
C PRO A 50 27.99 -0.67 5.56
N ARG A 51 28.04 -1.96 5.24
CA ARG A 51 28.84 -2.90 6.02
C ARG A 51 30.31 -2.51 5.83
N ILE A 52 30.87 -1.78 6.78
CA ILE A 52 32.32 -1.54 6.86
C ILE A 52 33.00 -2.91 6.98
N ASN A 53 33.60 -3.36 5.88
CA ASN A 53 34.60 -4.41 5.89
C ASN A 53 35.96 -3.70 5.88
N LEU A 54 36.66 -3.72 7.01
CA LEU A 54 38.01 -3.19 7.12
C LEU A 54 38.96 -4.14 6.35
N GLY A 55 39.24 -3.80 5.09
CA GLY A 55 40.32 -4.39 4.29
C GLY A 55 39.88 -5.28 3.14
N ALA A 56 39.74 -4.69 1.94
CA ALA A 56 39.93 -5.40 0.68
C ALA A 56 40.24 -4.41 -0.46
N GLN A 57 41.24 -4.77 -1.28
CA GLN A 57 41.90 -3.99 -2.32
C GLN A 57 41.06 -3.94 -3.63
N PRO A 58 41.11 -2.85 -4.43
CA PRO A 58 40.21 -2.68 -5.59
C PRO A 58 40.76 -3.31 -6.89
N PRO A 59 39.93 -3.99 -7.71
CA PRO A 59 40.25 -4.25 -9.10
C PRO A 59 39.55 -3.27 -10.07
N LYS A 60 40.39 -2.44 -10.70
CA LYS A 60 40.45 -1.93 -12.09
C LYS A 60 39.20 -1.98 -13.02
N ALA A 61 38.82 -0.81 -13.54
CA ALA A 61 37.89 -0.52 -14.65
C ALA A 61 38.42 -1.02 -16.03
N ALA A 62 37.72 -1.15 -17.16
CA ALA A 62 36.47 -0.67 -17.79
C ALA A 62 36.12 -1.68 -18.96
N PRO A 63 35.33 -1.42 -20.05
CA PRO A 63 34.51 -0.26 -20.46
C PRO A 63 33.09 -0.60 -20.99
N ALA A 64 32.33 0.45 -21.33
CA ALA A 64 30.95 0.46 -21.84
C ALA A 64 30.77 0.06 -23.32
N PRO A 65 29.55 -0.29 -23.76
CA PRO A 65 29.13 -0.14 -25.15
C PRO A 65 27.98 0.88 -25.35
N LYS A 66 28.03 1.58 -26.48
CA LYS A 66 27.03 2.53 -27.02
C LYS A 66 25.97 1.79 -27.88
N PRO A 67 24.81 2.42 -28.17
CA PRO A 67 23.53 1.76 -28.45
C PRO A 67 23.21 1.56 -29.94
N ALA A 68 22.37 0.57 -30.26
CA ALA A 68 21.74 0.45 -31.58
C ALA A 68 20.33 -0.20 -31.52
N LEU A 69 19.38 0.57 -32.07
CA LEU A 69 18.12 0.24 -32.73
C LEU A 69 16.93 -0.38 -31.97
N ALA A 70 15.83 0.38 -32.02
CA ALA A 70 14.44 -0.02 -31.78
C ALA A 70 13.95 -1.13 -32.74
N PRO A 71 12.81 -1.76 -32.43
CA PRO A 71 11.65 -1.43 -33.25
C PRO A 71 10.28 -1.37 -32.53
N ALA A 72 9.39 -0.63 -33.19
CA ALA A 72 7.95 -0.82 -33.36
C ALA A 72 7.03 -0.84 -32.13
N VAL A 73 6.37 0.29 -31.93
CA VAL A 73 5.09 0.44 -31.24
C VAL A 73 3.99 -0.42 -31.89
N PRO A 74 3.02 -0.90 -31.11
CA PRO A 74 1.65 -0.72 -31.53
C PRO A 74 0.76 -0.09 -30.45
N ALA A 75 -0.05 0.84 -30.94
CA ALA A 75 -1.39 1.24 -30.47
C ALA A 75 -1.57 1.52 -28.97
N ALA A 76 -1.45 2.81 -28.64
CA ALA A 76 -1.96 3.36 -27.40
C ALA A 76 -3.48 3.16 -27.30
N ILE A 77 -3.92 2.54 -26.20
CA ILE A 77 -5.29 2.62 -25.72
C ILE A 77 -5.47 4.05 -25.18
N PRO A 78 -6.55 4.77 -25.51
CA PRO A 78 -6.74 6.12 -25.00
C PRO A 78 -6.93 6.05 -23.48
N ALA A 79 -5.93 6.56 -22.77
CA ALA A 79 -6.00 6.79 -21.33
C ALA A 79 -7.19 7.71 -21.06
N ALA A 80 -8.19 7.17 -20.37
CA ALA A 80 -9.26 7.96 -19.78
C ALA A 80 -8.64 9.13 -19.01
N GLN A 81 -9.02 10.34 -19.40
CA GLN A 81 -8.54 11.58 -18.84
C GLN A 81 -8.90 11.63 -17.36
N MET A 82 -7.93 11.30 -16.49
CA MET A 82 -8.01 11.66 -15.08
C MET A 82 -7.96 13.20 -15.02
N PRO A 83 -8.85 13.86 -14.25
CA PRO A 83 -8.81 15.31 -14.14
C PRO A 83 -7.46 15.74 -13.59
N GLU A 84 -6.89 16.81 -14.15
CA GLU A 84 -5.61 17.39 -13.70
C GLU A 84 -5.78 17.95 -12.29
N ILE A 85 -5.53 17.10 -11.29
CA ILE A 85 -5.53 17.48 -9.89
C ILE A 85 -4.35 18.44 -9.68
N SER A 86 -4.63 19.67 -9.24
CA SER A 86 -3.59 20.68 -8.96
C SER A 86 -2.58 20.17 -7.94
N SER A 87 -1.35 20.72 -7.94
CA SER A 87 -0.32 20.34 -6.97
C SER A 87 -0.79 20.51 -5.52
N GLU A 88 -1.54 21.58 -5.27
CA GLU A 88 -2.18 21.89 -3.99
C GLU A 88 -3.20 20.83 -3.59
N ALA A 89 -4.05 20.41 -4.55
CA ALA A 89 -5.04 19.37 -4.32
C ALA A 89 -4.40 18.00 -4.13
N ARG A 90 -3.27 17.72 -4.80
CA ARG A 90 -2.46 16.51 -4.56
C ARG A 90 -1.88 16.48 -3.15
N GLU A 91 -1.28 17.58 -2.70
CA GLU A 91 -0.77 17.70 -1.33
C GLU A 91 -1.86 17.50 -0.28
N GLN A 92 -3.04 18.10 -0.50
CA GLN A 92 -4.19 17.93 0.39
C GLN A 92 -4.71 16.48 0.40
N LEU A 93 -4.81 15.84 -0.77
CA LEU A 93 -5.18 14.43 -0.87
C LEU A 93 -4.14 13.53 -0.18
N HIS A 94 -2.85 13.82 -0.34
CA HIS A 94 -1.77 13.07 0.31
C HIS A 94 -1.84 13.21 1.83
N ALA A 95 -2.04 14.44 2.32
CA ALA A 95 -2.21 14.70 3.75
C ALA A 95 -3.42 13.92 4.30
N MET A 96 -4.57 13.99 3.61
CA MET A 96 -5.78 13.27 4.00
C MET A 96 -5.60 11.75 3.98
N GLN A 97 -4.93 11.20 2.96
CA GLN A 97 -4.60 9.78 2.88
C GLN A 97 -3.66 9.33 4.01
N SER A 98 -2.64 10.14 4.33
CA SER A 98 -1.71 9.84 5.42
C SER A 98 -2.39 9.85 6.78
N ALA A 99 -3.29 10.82 7.02
CA ALA A 99 -4.09 10.89 8.23
C ALA A 99 -5.04 9.68 8.34
N TRP A 100 -5.71 9.32 7.25
CA TRP A 100 -6.56 8.13 7.17
C TRP A 100 -5.80 6.85 7.51
N MET A 101 -4.61 6.66 6.93
CA MET A 101 -3.76 5.49 7.22
C MET A 101 -3.23 5.45 8.65
N GLN A 102 -2.91 6.60 9.24
CA GLN A 102 -2.50 6.66 10.64
C GLN A 102 -3.66 6.29 11.57
N TRP A 103 -4.86 6.78 11.25
CA TRP A 103 -6.06 6.45 12.01
C TRP A 103 -6.43 4.97 11.85
N SER A 104 -6.39 4.42 10.64
CA SER A 104 -6.69 3.00 10.42
C SER A 104 -5.73 2.07 11.15
N ARG A 105 -4.43 2.41 11.22
CA ARG A 105 -3.46 1.68 12.05
C ARG A 105 -3.83 1.72 13.53
N LYS A 106 -4.15 2.89 14.06
CA LYS A 106 -4.58 3.01 15.47
C LYS A 106 -5.83 2.19 15.76
N VAL A 107 -6.81 2.18 14.86
CA VAL A 107 -8.00 1.33 15.01
C VAL A 107 -7.59 -0.15 14.99
N ALA A 108 -6.75 -0.56 14.04
CA ALA A 108 -6.30 -1.96 13.95
C ALA A 108 -5.48 -2.43 15.16
N GLU A 109 -4.69 -1.54 15.77
CA GLU A 109 -3.87 -1.83 16.96
C GLU A 109 -4.70 -1.90 18.24
N ASN A 110 -5.74 -1.07 18.35
CA ASN A 110 -6.57 -0.97 19.56
C ASN A 110 -7.84 -1.83 19.51
N THR A 111 -8.05 -2.59 18.44
CA THR A 111 -9.20 -3.49 18.29
C THR A 111 -8.75 -4.92 18.05
N GLU A 112 -9.57 -5.87 18.47
CA GLU A 112 -9.39 -7.30 18.21
C GLU A 112 -10.10 -7.68 16.90
N ASN A 113 -9.41 -8.42 16.01
CA ASN A 113 -10.02 -8.88 14.76
C ASN A 113 -10.71 -10.25 14.96
N VAL A 114 -12.04 -10.25 15.02
CA VAL A 114 -12.86 -11.46 15.17
C VAL A 114 -13.29 -12.06 13.83
N GLY A 115 -12.89 -11.45 12.71
CA GLY A 115 -13.17 -11.96 11.37
C GLY A 115 -14.67 -12.08 11.10
N LYS A 116 -15.11 -13.22 10.57
CA LYS A 116 -16.52 -13.48 10.21
C LYS A 116 -17.46 -13.62 11.41
N HIS A 117 -16.90 -13.76 12.62
CA HIS A 117 -17.68 -13.92 13.85
C HIS A 117 -18.12 -12.60 14.47
N PHE A 118 -18.05 -11.50 13.71
CA PHE A 118 -18.33 -10.16 14.22
C PHE A 118 -19.74 -10.02 14.79
N ALA A 119 -20.76 -10.47 14.03
CA ALA A 119 -22.15 -10.34 14.46
C ALA A 119 -22.45 -11.15 15.73
N GLU A 120 -21.87 -12.35 15.85
CA GLU A 120 -22.03 -13.21 17.02
C GLU A 120 -21.34 -12.61 18.24
N GLU A 121 -20.07 -12.21 18.12
CA GLU A 121 -19.32 -11.60 19.22
C GLU A 121 -19.96 -10.29 19.68
N ALA A 122 -20.44 -9.45 18.75
CA ALA A 122 -21.11 -8.19 19.07
C ALA A 122 -22.39 -8.42 19.89
N ARG A 123 -23.19 -9.43 19.52
CA ARG A 123 -24.37 -9.85 20.31
C ARG A 123 -23.97 -10.37 21.69
N ARG A 124 -22.98 -11.26 21.76
CA ARG A 124 -22.48 -11.82 23.03
C ARG A 124 -22.00 -10.73 23.99
N MET A 125 -21.30 -9.72 23.49
CA MET A 125 -20.90 -8.54 24.27
C MET A 125 -22.12 -7.74 24.72
N HIS A 126 -23.06 -7.45 23.82
CA HIS A 126 -24.28 -6.69 24.14
C HIS A 126 -25.15 -7.35 25.22
N TYR A 127 -25.29 -8.68 25.19
CA TYR A 127 -26.05 -9.45 26.19
C TYR A 127 -25.23 -9.79 27.45
N GLY A 128 -23.96 -9.40 27.52
CA GLY A 128 -23.10 -9.61 28.69
C GLY A 128 -22.60 -11.05 28.88
N GLU A 129 -22.57 -11.85 27.81
CA GLU A 129 -22.01 -13.22 27.84
C GLU A 129 -20.48 -13.22 27.85
N VAL A 130 -19.86 -12.14 27.36
CA VAL A 130 -18.41 -11.93 27.32
C VAL A 130 -18.06 -10.51 27.78
N GLU A 131 -16.80 -10.27 28.12
CA GLU A 131 -16.31 -8.94 28.50
C GLU A 131 -16.35 -7.95 27.33
N ASP A 132 -16.71 -6.70 27.63
CA ASP A 132 -16.70 -5.60 26.67
C ASP A 132 -15.28 -5.24 26.23
N ARG A 133 -15.06 -5.24 24.91
CA ARG A 133 -13.77 -4.95 24.28
C ARG A 133 -13.99 -4.41 22.87
N ALA A 134 -13.04 -3.66 22.33
CA ALA A 134 -13.18 -3.14 20.98
C ALA A 134 -12.89 -4.25 19.94
N ILE A 135 -13.93 -4.69 19.22
CA ILE A 135 -13.82 -5.72 18.18
C ILE A 135 -13.98 -5.12 16.78
N ARG A 136 -13.32 -5.73 15.80
CA ARG A 136 -13.51 -5.49 14.36
C ARG A 136 -13.68 -6.82 13.65
N GLY A 137 -14.40 -6.83 12.54
CA GLY A 137 -14.53 -8.01 11.72
C GLY A 137 -15.35 -7.75 10.46
N GLN A 138 -15.85 -8.84 9.89
CA GLN A 138 -16.63 -8.87 8.67
C GLN A 138 -18.01 -9.42 9.00
N THR A 139 -19.04 -8.85 8.38
CA THR A 139 -20.43 -9.29 8.49
C THR A 139 -21.16 -8.83 7.22
N SER A 140 -22.29 -9.44 6.89
CA SER A 140 -23.08 -8.99 5.73
C SER A 140 -23.75 -7.65 6.03
N THR A 141 -24.20 -6.94 4.99
CA THR A 141 -24.98 -5.71 5.16
C THR A 141 -26.29 -5.97 5.90
N GLU A 142 -26.93 -7.12 5.64
CA GLU A 142 -28.18 -7.53 6.30
C GLU A 142 -27.95 -7.76 7.80
N GLU A 143 -26.92 -8.53 8.17
CA GLU A 143 -26.55 -8.76 9.57
C GLU A 143 -26.17 -7.46 10.29
N ALA A 144 -25.43 -6.56 9.63
CA ALA A 144 -25.08 -5.25 10.21
C ALA A 144 -26.32 -4.39 10.50
N LEU A 145 -27.36 -4.48 9.66
CA LEU A 145 -28.63 -3.80 9.90
C LEU A 145 -29.40 -4.43 11.07
N GLU A 146 -29.45 -5.76 11.15
CA GLU A 146 -30.03 -6.47 12.28
C GLU A 146 -29.38 -6.06 13.60
N LEU A 147 -28.05 -5.95 13.64
CA LEU A 147 -27.32 -5.46 14.82
C LEU A 147 -27.78 -4.06 15.24
N LEU A 148 -27.96 -3.13 14.28
CA LEU A 148 -28.45 -1.78 14.57
C LEU A 148 -29.89 -1.79 15.11
N GLU A 149 -30.75 -2.66 14.56
CA GLU A 149 -32.13 -2.84 15.02
C GLU A 149 -32.21 -3.43 16.43
N GLU A 150 -31.30 -4.36 16.77
CA GLU A 150 -31.10 -4.90 18.12
C GLU A 150 -30.53 -3.85 19.10
N GLY A 151 -30.05 -2.70 18.60
CA GLY A 151 -29.45 -1.63 19.42
C GLY A 151 -27.95 -1.80 19.65
N ILE A 152 -27.30 -2.66 18.87
CA ILE A 152 -25.85 -2.89 18.90
C ILE A 152 -25.17 -1.86 17.99
N ALA A 153 -24.33 -1.02 18.59
CA ALA A 153 -23.64 0.04 17.86
C ALA A 153 -22.56 -0.54 16.93
N VAL A 154 -22.78 -0.45 15.62
CA VAL A 154 -21.82 -0.86 14.59
C VAL A 154 -21.46 0.32 13.68
N VAL A 155 -20.21 0.36 13.23
CA VAL A 155 -19.70 1.40 12.32
C VAL A 155 -19.09 0.73 11.09
N PRO A 156 -19.61 0.98 9.88
CA PRO A 156 -19.02 0.45 8.66
C PRO A 156 -17.68 1.15 8.39
N LEU A 157 -16.63 0.36 8.17
CA LEU A 157 -15.28 0.86 7.98
C LEU A 157 -14.65 0.31 6.69
N ALA A 158 -14.44 1.17 5.71
CA ALA A 158 -13.77 0.82 4.46
C ALA A 158 -12.23 0.87 4.65
N LEU A 159 -11.65 -0.22 5.14
CA LEU A 159 -10.19 -0.35 5.19
C LEU A 159 -9.64 -0.74 3.82
N PRO A 160 -8.51 -0.15 3.37
CA PRO A 160 -7.79 -0.69 2.23
C PRO A 160 -7.36 -2.11 2.55
N GLU A 161 -7.49 -3.03 1.59
CA GLU A 161 -7.12 -4.43 1.74
C GLU A 161 -5.64 -4.53 2.13
N THR A 162 -5.34 -4.65 3.42
CA THR A 162 -3.99 -4.98 3.86
C THR A 162 -3.82 -6.45 3.56
N SER A 163 -2.99 -6.78 2.56
CA SER A 163 -2.66 -8.16 2.19
C SER A 163 -1.99 -8.89 3.36
N ASN A 164 -2.81 -9.37 4.29
CA ASN A 164 -2.51 -10.39 5.25
C ASN A 164 -3.83 -11.09 5.53
N GLY A 165 -4.11 -12.11 4.73
CA GLY A 165 -5.34 -12.88 4.81
C GLY A 165 -5.60 -13.59 3.51
N GLU A 166 -5.46 -14.91 3.55
CA GLU A 166 -5.81 -15.86 2.51
C GLU A 166 -7.12 -15.47 1.81
N GLY A 167 -7.02 -15.36 0.49
CA GLY A 167 -8.11 -15.00 -0.37
C GLY A 167 -9.25 -16.02 -0.27
N SER A 168 -10.42 -15.51 0.06
CA SER A 168 -11.63 -15.95 -0.60
C SER A 168 -12.49 -14.71 -0.78
N GLY A 169 -12.31 -14.07 -1.92
CA GLY A 169 -12.98 -12.83 -2.25
C GLY A 169 -14.48 -13.03 -2.39
N THR A 170 -15.26 -12.03 -2.00
CA THR A 170 -16.53 -11.75 -2.66
C THR A 170 -16.88 -10.27 -2.49
N LEU A 171 -16.85 -9.60 -3.65
CA LEU A 171 -17.55 -8.41 -4.15
C LEU A 171 -18.36 -7.50 -3.21
N GLN A 172 -18.03 -6.21 -3.35
CA GLN A 172 -18.80 -4.94 -3.23
C GLN A 172 -19.98 -4.84 -2.27
#